data_AF-A0A2M7VWQ7-F1
#
_entry.id   AF-A0A2M7VWQ7-F1
#
_cell.length_a   1.000
_cell.length_b   1.000
_cell.length_c   1.000
_cell.angle_alpha   90.00
_cell.angle_beta   90.00
_cell.angle_gamma   90.00
#
_symmetry.space_group_name_H-M   'P 1'
#
loop_
_entity.id
_entity.type
_entity.pdbx_description
1 polymer ?
#
loop_
_entity_poly.entity_id
_entity_poly.type
_entity_poly.pdbx_seq_one_letter_code
_entity_poly.pdbx_strand_id
1 'polypeptide(L)'
;MSKKTKIRVAVIGLGPVGMILAVKLQEAGCEMALCEVNEVKVNKIKNEGLILENVINQKAKFEKIVTSIAELEGWDADYLVFSLKSNHTAGAVKQAQVLNTEKLRVISVQNGIDVEQLLVAGFGESKTMRFVVNYAGNSSSPNTTKVTFFTPPNYIGSVNDACADNAKEIADLLTSVQLETKAIESFELTKRIWEKTILNAALSPLCGVSRLTMAEAMSDPDTVELIEQIIKEGIDVAEAEKIHFPDDFIRKCMRYLKKGGDHFPSLAVDLINNRPTEIDYFNGKIVEYGRKHYIRTSLNLAFTNMVKAMTNKNIISRVPGAAGDVTKKILEKGLVNKTATSYKNTTCFLGIDLGSAYAKFTVINEKGTPLFRYFLPTLGNDKQVFKNVMQTIATNFNVTYSCATGYGRKHFTETDIVKTEINCAAVGVSFFHKGEKNIIDIGGEDIKVIHCDKENNVANFYMNDKCAAGTGSFLAEIAERVNINIADMSSLASLSKYDKELNSFCTVFAKTEIMNWIFDGMSLEDISRGIYISIANKVAKMRLDAGVPTFMIGGVVEHHPYLKDLLNEKFNKDIQIIEHPQYVVSFGAAIVAMQNFNKVEKTSNSKFETKMNHPPYPP
;
A
#
# COMPACT_ATOMS: atom_id res chain seq x y z
N MET A 1 -28.01 31.94 -39.68
CA MET A 1 -26.86 32.03 -38.74
C MET A 1 -26.09 30.72 -38.87
N SER A 2 -24.87 30.79 -39.41
CA SER A 2 -23.97 29.63 -39.53
C SER A 2 -23.75 29.00 -38.14
N LYS A 3 -24.11 27.73 -37.96
CA LYS A 3 -23.70 26.96 -36.77
C LYS A 3 -22.17 26.99 -36.74
N LYS A 4 -21.56 27.76 -35.83
CA LYS A 4 -20.12 27.63 -35.54
C LYS A 4 -19.88 26.15 -35.23
N THR A 5 -19.04 25.50 -36.03
CA THR A 5 -18.58 24.14 -35.78
C THR A 5 -17.97 24.10 -34.38
N LYS A 6 -18.43 23.20 -33.51
CA LYS A 6 -17.90 23.10 -32.15
C LYS A 6 -16.46 22.58 -32.22
N ILE A 7 -15.57 23.16 -31.41
CA ILE A 7 -14.19 22.72 -31.28
C ILE A 7 -14.18 21.31 -30.66
N ARG A 8 -13.51 20.37 -31.31
CA ARG A 8 -13.38 18.98 -30.87
C ARG A 8 -12.07 18.75 -30.16
N VAL A 9 -12.14 18.33 -28.90
CA VAL A 9 -10.96 18.04 -28.08
C VAL A 9 -11.01 16.59 -27.60
N ALA A 10 -9.90 15.87 -27.75
CA ALA A 10 -9.73 14.58 -27.10
C ALA A 10 -8.68 14.65 -25.99
N VAL A 11 -9.00 14.13 -24.81
CA VAL A 11 -8.08 14.07 -23.66
C VAL A 11 -7.60 12.63 -23.49
N ILE A 12 -6.29 12.43 -23.60
CA ILE A 12 -5.61 11.14 -23.47
C ILE A 12 -4.98 11.05 -22.08
N GLY A 13 -5.47 10.09 -21.29
CA GLY A 13 -5.16 9.95 -19.88
C GLY A 13 -6.09 10.79 -19.01
N LEU A 14 -6.70 10.19 -18.00
CA LEU A 14 -7.64 10.90 -17.12
C LEU A 14 -7.11 10.96 -15.69
N GLY A 15 -5.84 11.29 -15.48
CA GLY A 15 -5.34 11.65 -14.15
C GLY A 15 -6.05 12.89 -13.59
N PRO A 16 -5.78 13.32 -12.35
CA PRO A 16 -6.38 14.53 -11.77
C PRO A 16 -6.34 15.75 -12.70
N VAL A 17 -5.19 15.98 -13.35
CA VAL A 17 -5.01 17.10 -14.29
C VAL A 17 -5.89 16.95 -15.53
N GLY A 18 -5.92 15.76 -16.13
CA GLY A 18 -6.74 15.46 -17.31
C GLY A 18 -8.23 15.55 -17.03
N MET A 19 -8.68 15.09 -15.86
CA MET A 19 -10.09 15.22 -15.46
C MET A 19 -10.51 16.68 -15.32
N ILE A 20 -9.69 17.52 -14.66
CA ILE A 20 -9.98 18.95 -14.49
C ILE A 20 -10.09 19.64 -15.86
N LEU A 21 -9.14 19.40 -16.77
CA LEU A 21 -9.19 19.98 -18.12
C LEU A 21 -10.38 19.48 -18.92
N ALA A 22 -10.70 18.18 -18.87
CA ALA A 22 -11.83 17.62 -19.59
C ALA A 22 -13.14 18.30 -19.18
N VAL A 23 -13.37 18.48 -17.87
CA VAL A 23 -14.55 19.16 -17.34
C VAL A 23 -14.57 20.63 -17.77
N LYS A 24 -13.46 21.36 -17.65
CA LYS A 24 -13.41 22.79 -17.99
C LYS A 24 -13.53 23.07 -19.49
N LEU A 25 -12.89 22.26 -20.34
CA LEU A 25 -13.04 22.39 -21.79
C LEU A 25 -14.48 22.08 -22.25
N GLN A 26 -15.14 21.10 -21.62
CA GLN A 26 -16.56 20.84 -21.87
C GLN A 26 -17.43 22.03 -21.44
N GLU A 27 -17.19 22.59 -20.26
CA GLU A 27 -17.90 23.77 -19.76
C GLU A 27 -17.75 24.96 -20.72
N ALA A 28 -16.58 25.12 -21.34
CA ALA A 28 -16.29 26.16 -22.33
C ALA A 28 -16.97 25.90 -23.70
N GLY A 29 -17.72 24.81 -23.83
CA GLY A 29 -18.50 24.48 -25.02
C GLY A 29 -17.82 23.54 -26.02
N CYS A 30 -16.66 22.98 -25.69
CA CYS A 30 -15.97 22.01 -26.55
C CYS A 30 -16.72 20.68 -26.63
N GLU A 31 -16.68 20.05 -27.80
CA GLU A 31 -17.12 18.67 -28.00
C GLU A 31 -15.98 17.73 -27.59
N MET A 32 -16.23 16.87 -26.60
CA MET A 32 -15.17 16.15 -25.89
C MET A 32 -15.17 14.65 -26.20
N ALA A 33 -13.98 14.10 -26.41
CA ALA A 33 -13.71 12.66 -26.33
C ALA A 33 -12.69 12.36 -25.23
N LEU A 34 -12.94 11.32 -24.43
CA LEU A 34 -12.03 10.93 -23.34
C LEU A 34 -11.43 9.56 -23.65
N CYS A 35 -10.11 9.41 -23.49
CA CYS A 35 -9.40 8.15 -23.66
C CYS A 35 -8.72 7.73 -22.35
N GLU A 36 -9.13 6.58 -21.81
CA GLU A 36 -8.60 6.00 -20.58
C GLU A 36 -8.53 4.48 -20.68
N VAL A 37 -7.36 3.91 -20.46
CA VAL A 37 -7.10 2.46 -20.64
C VAL A 37 -7.70 1.62 -19.51
N ASN A 38 -7.96 2.23 -18.35
CA ASN A 38 -8.57 1.52 -17.22
C ASN A 38 -10.08 1.37 -17.41
N GLU A 39 -10.53 0.16 -17.75
CA GLU A 39 -11.95 -0.14 -18.01
C GLU A 39 -12.86 0.12 -16.81
N VAL A 40 -12.41 -0.18 -15.59
CA VAL A 40 -13.18 0.07 -14.36
C VAL A 40 -13.48 1.57 -14.24
N LYS A 41 -12.47 2.39 -14.51
CA LYS A 41 -12.60 3.84 -14.52
C LYS A 41 -13.49 4.33 -15.65
N VAL A 42 -13.32 3.83 -16.87
CA VAL A 42 -14.19 4.15 -18.02
C VAL A 42 -15.65 3.85 -17.70
N ASN A 43 -15.95 2.67 -17.16
CA ASN A 43 -17.32 2.28 -16.80
C ASN A 43 -17.91 3.22 -15.75
N LYS A 44 -17.11 3.61 -14.75
CA LYS A 44 -17.56 4.57 -13.74
C LYS A 44 -17.84 5.95 -14.32
N ILE A 45 -16.97 6.44 -15.22
CA ILE A 45 -17.16 7.74 -15.90
C ILE A 45 -18.39 7.69 -16.82
N LYS A 46 -18.64 6.58 -17.53
CA LYS A 46 -19.84 6.41 -18.36
C LYS A 46 -21.12 6.49 -17.54
N ASN A 47 -21.15 5.83 -16.39
CA ASN A 47 -22.34 5.77 -15.54
C ASN A 47 -22.59 7.08 -14.77
N GLU A 48 -21.53 7.64 -14.17
CA GLU A 48 -21.65 8.71 -13.19
C GLU A 48 -21.17 10.07 -13.72
N GLY A 49 -20.39 10.12 -14.79
CA GLY A 49 -19.65 11.31 -15.23
C GLY A 49 -18.36 11.54 -14.44
N LEU A 50 -17.60 12.57 -14.82
CA LEU A 50 -16.49 13.09 -14.02
C LEU A 50 -17.02 14.03 -12.94
N ILE A 51 -16.40 13.96 -11.76
CA ILE A 51 -16.75 14.76 -10.60
C ILE A 51 -15.50 15.50 -10.11
N LEU A 52 -15.58 16.82 -10.04
CA LEU A 52 -14.61 17.69 -9.38
C LEU A 52 -15.19 18.18 -8.05
N GLU A 53 -14.38 18.13 -7.00
CA GLU A 53 -14.76 18.54 -5.65
C GLU A 53 -13.74 19.53 -5.07
N ASN A 54 -14.15 20.26 -4.02
CA ASN A 54 -13.35 21.20 -3.23
C ASN A 54 -13.14 22.57 -3.90
N VAL A 55 -11.96 22.89 -4.43
CA VAL A 55 -11.70 24.23 -5.00
C VAL A 55 -12.53 24.48 -6.26
N ILE A 56 -12.78 23.43 -7.05
CA ILE A 56 -13.68 23.46 -8.21
C ILE A 56 -14.73 22.38 -7.97
N ASN A 57 -16.01 22.77 -7.87
CA ASN A 57 -17.12 21.84 -7.65
C ASN A 57 -17.96 21.74 -8.92
N GLN A 58 -17.86 20.61 -9.62
CA GLN A 58 -18.51 20.45 -10.90
C GLN A 58 -18.69 18.99 -11.26
N LYS A 59 -19.76 18.70 -12.02
CA LYS A 59 -20.03 17.37 -12.55
C LYS A 59 -20.29 17.46 -14.05
N ALA A 60 -19.66 16.58 -14.81
CA ALA A 60 -19.65 16.60 -16.27
C ALA A 60 -19.89 15.19 -16.82
N LYS A 61 -20.78 15.05 -17.81
CA LYS A 61 -21.02 13.80 -18.53
C LYS A 61 -20.48 13.91 -19.94
N PHE A 62 -19.89 12.82 -20.44
CA PHE A 62 -19.21 12.79 -21.73
C PHE A 62 -19.85 11.73 -22.61
N GLU A 63 -20.11 12.07 -23.87
CA GLU A 63 -20.74 11.16 -24.83
C GLU A 63 -19.74 10.14 -25.38
N LYS A 64 -18.53 10.60 -25.74
CA LYS A 64 -17.47 9.73 -26.28
C LYS A 64 -16.41 9.42 -25.23
N ILE A 65 -16.43 8.19 -24.71
CA ILE A 65 -15.43 7.67 -23.77
C ILE A 65 -14.93 6.32 -24.30
N VAL A 66 -13.64 6.28 -24.63
CA VAL A 66 -12.98 5.14 -25.30
C VAL A 66 -11.85 4.56 -24.44
N THR A 67 -11.53 3.28 -24.65
CA THR A 67 -10.46 2.59 -23.91
C THR A 67 -9.14 2.53 -24.67
N SER A 68 -9.14 2.86 -25.96
CA SER A 68 -7.95 2.94 -26.80
C SER A 68 -7.91 4.22 -27.64
N ILE A 69 -6.70 4.64 -28.01
CA ILE A 69 -6.50 5.80 -28.90
C ILE A 69 -7.03 5.53 -30.31
N ALA A 70 -6.99 4.26 -30.76
CA ALA A 70 -7.48 3.86 -32.08
C ALA A 70 -8.97 4.15 -32.28
N GLU A 71 -9.80 4.06 -31.22
CA GLU A 71 -11.23 4.39 -31.27
C GLU A 71 -11.52 5.89 -31.48
N LEU A 72 -10.49 6.75 -31.42
CA LEU A 72 -10.59 8.16 -31.79
C LEU A 72 -10.45 8.38 -33.30
N GLU A 73 -10.10 7.35 -34.08
CA GLU A 73 -10.04 7.43 -35.53
C GLU A 73 -11.39 7.88 -36.10
N GLY A 74 -11.36 8.81 -37.06
CA GLY A 74 -12.55 9.42 -37.64
C GLY A 74 -13.28 10.43 -36.74
N TRP A 75 -12.84 10.68 -35.50
CA TRP A 75 -13.42 11.73 -34.66
C TRP A 75 -13.08 13.15 -35.13
N ASP A 76 -12.00 13.28 -35.90
CA ASP A 76 -11.53 14.54 -36.50
C ASP A 76 -11.31 15.66 -35.45
N ALA A 77 -10.50 15.35 -34.43
CA ALA A 77 -10.19 16.28 -33.34
C ALA A 77 -9.40 17.50 -33.84
N ASP A 78 -9.70 18.66 -33.28
CA ASP A 78 -8.90 19.89 -33.46
C ASP A 78 -7.71 19.88 -32.48
N TYR A 79 -7.93 19.34 -31.27
CA TYR A 79 -6.92 19.25 -30.21
C TYR A 79 -6.81 17.85 -29.59
N LEU A 80 -5.59 17.33 -29.49
CA LEU A 80 -5.27 16.17 -28.63
C LEU A 80 -4.48 16.63 -27.40
N VAL A 81 -5.06 16.42 -26.22
CA VAL A 81 -4.44 16.75 -24.93
C VAL A 81 -3.82 15.51 -24.32
N PHE A 82 -2.50 15.50 -24.12
CA PHE A 82 -1.77 14.42 -23.46
C PHE A 82 -1.57 14.76 -21.99
N SER A 83 -2.26 14.04 -21.10
CA SER A 83 -2.14 14.19 -19.64
C SER A 83 -1.69 12.91 -18.93
N LEU A 84 -1.14 11.97 -19.70
CA LEU A 84 -0.49 10.76 -19.20
C LEU A 84 0.78 11.10 -18.43
N LYS A 85 1.21 10.20 -17.55
CA LYS A 85 2.56 10.23 -17.00
C LYS A 85 3.60 10.11 -18.12
N SER A 86 4.74 10.78 -17.97
CA SER A 86 5.75 10.88 -19.02
C SER A 86 6.23 9.51 -19.56
N ASN A 87 6.31 8.50 -18.70
CA ASN A 87 6.67 7.12 -19.06
C ASN A 87 5.70 6.42 -20.04
N HIS A 88 4.43 6.83 -20.09
CA HIS A 88 3.44 6.29 -21.04
C HIS A 88 3.27 7.18 -22.28
N THR A 89 3.82 8.38 -22.26
CA THR A 89 3.55 9.41 -23.28
C THR A 89 4.12 9.01 -24.65
N ALA A 90 5.34 8.50 -24.72
CA ALA A 90 5.94 8.09 -26.00
C ALA A 90 5.14 6.99 -26.72
N GLY A 91 4.64 6.00 -25.98
CA GLY A 91 3.79 4.95 -26.54
C GLY A 91 2.44 5.47 -27.04
N ALA A 92 1.82 6.39 -26.28
CA ALA A 92 0.58 7.04 -26.68
C ALA A 92 0.75 7.93 -27.91
N VAL A 93 1.87 8.69 -28.00
CA VAL A 93 2.20 9.50 -29.18
C VAL A 93 2.27 8.61 -30.42
N LYS A 94 3.00 7.49 -30.36
CA LYS A 94 3.12 6.54 -31.48
C LYS A 94 1.75 6.02 -31.95
N GLN A 95 0.85 5.71 -31.02
CA GLN A 95 -0.51 5.29 -31.37
C GLN A 95 -1.35 6.42 -31.96
N ALA A 96 -1.19 7.64 -31.45
CA ALA A 96 -1.97 8.80 -31.87
C ALA A 96 -1.53 9.40 -33.23
N GLN A 97 -0.37 9.01 -33.77
CA GLN A 97 0.10 9.51 -35.06
C GLN A 97 -0.87 9.23 -36.21
N VAL A 98 -1.66 8.16 -36.14
CA VAL A 98 -2.70 7.85 -37.15
C VAL A 98 -3.82 8.89 -37.19
N LEU A 99 -3.98 9.69 -36.12
CA LEU A 99 -4.97 10.76 -36.02
C LEU A 99 -4.46 12.09 -36.58
N ASN A 100 -3.21 12.15 -37.06
CA ASN A 100 -2.54 13.39 -37.43
C ASN A 100 -3.12 13.98 -38.74
N THR A 101 -4.00 14.95 -38.59
CA THR A 101 -4.52 15.76 -39.72
C THR A 101 -3.80 17.11 -39.80
N GLU A 102 -3.96 17.84 -40.91
CA GLU A 102 -3.35 19.17 -41.07
C GLU A 102 -3.82 20.17 -40.01
N LYS A 103 -5.11 20.14 -39.65
CA LYS A 103 -5.70 21.02 -38.64
C LYS A 103 -5.33 20.63 -37.20
N LEU A 104 -4.99 19.37 -36.94
CA LEU A 104 -4.79 18.88 -35.58
C LEU A 104 -3.64 19.61 -34.89
N ARG A 105 -3.85 19.99 -33.62
CA ARG A 105 -2.81 20.46 -32.70
C ARG A 105 -2.74 19.55 -31.48
N VAL A 106 -1.55 19.43 -30.90
CA VAL A 106 -1.30 18.56 -29.75
C VAL A 106 -0.81 19.36 -28.56
N ILE A 107 -1.30 19.03 -27.36
CA ILE A 107 -1.04 19.78 -26.13
C ILE A 107 -0.44 18.85 -25.09
N SER A 108 0.78 19.15 -24.65
CA SER A 108 1.40 18.48 -23.49
C SER A 108 1.06 19.24 -22.21
N VAL A 109 0.41 18.58 -21.24
CA VAL A 109 0.05 19.17 -19.94
C VAL A 109 0.83 18.59 -18.76
N GLN A 110 1.77 17.67 -19.03
CA GLN A 110 2.62 17.03 -18.02
C GLN A 110 3.55 18.03 -17.31
N ASN A 111 4.15 17.68 -16.18
CA ASN A 111 5.19 18.51 -15.56
C ASN A 111 6.58 18.10 -16.02
N GLY A 112 7.55 19.02 -15.95
CA GLY A 112 8.96 18.74 -16.21
C GLY A 112 9.50 19.45 -17.46
N ILE A 113 10.82 19.42 -17.60
CA ILE A 113 11.56 19.99 -18.73
C ILE A 113 11.52 19.01 -19.92
N ASP A 114 11.38 19.53 -21.13
CA ASP A 114 11.40 18.81 -22.41
C ASP A 114 10.33 17.73 -22.61
N VAL A 115 9.28 17.67 -21.79
CA VAL A 115 8.25 16.62 -21.94
C VAL A 115 7.48 16.78 -23.26
N GLU A 116 7.29 18.02 -23.70
CA GLU A 116 6.73 18.36 -25.01
C GLU A 116 7.54 17.81 -26.19
N GLN A 117 8.84 17.56 -26.02
CA GLN A 117 9.68 16.97 -27.08
C GLN A 117 9.23 15.56 -27.45
N LEU A 118 8.57 14.84 -26.53
CA LEU A 118 7.95 13.55 -26.83
C LEU A 118 6.81 13.68 -27.86
N LEU A 119 6.07 14.79 -27.83
CA LEU A 119 5.02 15.08 -28.81
C LEU A 119 5.63 15.64 -30.11
N VAL A 120 6.66 16.50 -30.01
CA VAL A 120 7.40 17.00 -31.18
C VAL A 120 7.93 15.85 -32.03
N ALA A 121 8.49 14.81 -31.41
CA ALA A 121 8.98 13.62 -32.10
C ALA A 121 7.88 12.90 -32.94
N GLY A 122 6.61 13.04 -32.57
CA GLY A 122 5.49 12.41 -33.26
C GLY A 122 4.73 13.31 -34.25
N PHE A 123 4.58 14.60 -33.91
CA PHE A 123 3.69 15.54 -34.59
C PHE A 123 4.39 16.76 -35.19
N GLY A 124 5.67 16.98 -34.84
CA GLY A 124 6.44 18.16 -35.23
C GLY A 124 6.22 19.37 -34.34
N GLU A 125 7.18 20.28 -34.34
CA GLU A 125 7.15 21.50 -33.50
C GLU A 125 5.97 22.41 -33.86
N SER A 126 5.67 22.55 -35.17
CA SER A 126 4.63 23.47 -35.65
C SER A 126 3.20 23.11 -35.22
N LYS A 127 2.99 21.89 -34.71
CA LYS A 127 1.70 21.41 -34.20
C LYS A 127 1.67 21.27 -32.68
N THR A 128 2.80 21.45 -32.00
CA THR A 128 2.95 21.11 -30.59
C THR A 128 2.82 22.36 -29.71
N MET A 129 1.98 22.26 -28.70
CA MET A 129 1.78 23.25 -27.65
C MET A 129 2.07 22.65 -26.28
N ARG A 130 2.43 23.52 -25.35
CA ARG A 130 2.79 23.16 -23.98
C ARG A 130 1.94 23.96 -23.00
N PHE A 131 1.37 23.26 -22.03
CA PHE A 131 0.49 23.83 -21.01
C PHE A 131 1.13 23.68 -19.62
N VAL A 132 1.50 24.80 -19.01
CA VAL A 132 2.03 24.87 -17.64
C VAL A 132 0.87 25.04 -16.67
N VAL A 133 0.50 23.93 -16.04
CA VAL A 133 -0.60 23.83 -15.07
C VAL A 133 -0.28 24.55 -13.76
N ASN A 134 -1.20 25.29 -13.15
CA ASN A 134 -1.08 25.86 -11.80
C ASN A 134 -2.27 25.49 -10.89
N TYR A 135 -2.83 24.31 -11.12
CA TYR A 135 -3.75 23.65 -10.20
C TYR A 135 -3.24 22.25 -9.88
N ALA A 136 -3.78 21.66 -8.81
CA ALA A 136 -3.56 20.26 -8.50
C ALA A 136 -4.83 19.61 -7.97
N GLY A 137 -4.84 18.28 -7.98
CA GLY A 137 -5.92 17.51 -7.41
C GLY A 137 -5.48 16.10 -7.08
N ASN A 138 -6.22 15.47 -6.17
CA ASN A 138 -6.02 14.08 -5.78
C ASN A 138 -7.27 13.28 -6.17
N SER A 139 -7.07 12.12 -6.76
CA SER A 139 -8.18 11.21 -7.06
C SER A 139 -8.71 10.59 -5.76
N SER A 140 -9.97 10.85 -5.42
CA SER A 140 -10.67 10.20 -4.30
C SER A 140 -11.41 8.93 -4.77
N SER A 141 -11.78 8.89 -6.04
CA SER A 141 -12.41 7.73 -6.69
C SER A 141 -12.01 7.71 -8.18
N PRO A 142 -12.23 6.60 -8.93
CA PRO A 142 -11.82 6.51 -10.33
C PRO A 142 -12.32 7.67 -11.22
N ASN A 143 -13.51 8.21 -10.98
CA ASN A 143 -14.10 9.33 -11.72
C ASN A 143 -14.12 10.66 -10.92
N THR A 144 -13.54 10.70 -9.72
CA THR A 144 -13.62 11.86 -8.82
C THR A 144 -12.24 12.43 -8.53
N THR A 145 -12.07 13.73 -8.77
CA THR A 145 -10.88 14.49 -8.39
C THR A 145 -11.22 15.56 -7.37
N LYS A 146 -10.61 15.47 -6.19
CA LYS A 146 -10.63 16.56 -5.20
C LYS A 146 -9.57 17.58 -5.59
N VAL A 147 -9.99 18.73 -6.12
CA VAL A 147 -9.11 19.83 -6.53
C VAL A 147 -8.55 20.49 -5.28
N THR A 148 -7.24 20.40 -5.08
CA THR A 148 -6.58 20.84 -3.84
C THR A 148 -6.34 22.34 -3.83
N PHE A 149 -5.87 22.88 -4.96
CA PHE A 149 -5.66 24.31 -5.15
C PHE A 149 -5.74 24.67 -6.63
N PHE A 150 -6.00 25.94 -6.90
CA PHE A 150 -5.75 26.60 -8.18
C PHE A 150 -5.12 27.96 -7.89
N THR A 151 -3.94 28.21 -8.45
CA THR A 151 -3.22 29.48 -8.32
C THR A 151 -3.13 30.10 -9.72
N PRO A 152 -4.08 30.96 -10.11
CA PRO A 152 -4.08 31.53 -11.45
C PRO A 152 -2.87 32.44 -11.70
N PRO A 153 -2.46 32.61 -12.96
CA PRO A 153 -3.00 31.93 -14.15
C PRO A 153 -2.27 30.60 -14.43
N ASN A 154 -2.88 29.70 -15.20
CA ASN A 154 -2.14 28.71 -15.98
C ASN A 154 -1.47 29.39 -17.19
N TYR A 155 -0.54 28.70 -17.84
CA TYR A 155 0.06 29.21 -19.08
C TYR A 155 0.00 28.18 -20.20
N ILE A 156 -0.19 28.63 -21.43
CA ILE A 156 -0.10 27.81 -22.64
C ILE A 156 0.68 28.55 -23.71
N GLY A 157 1.50 27.84 -24.47
CA GLY A 157 2.21 28.42 -25.61
C GLY A 157 2.53 27.38 -26.67
N SER A 158 2.81 27.86 -27.88
CA SER A 158 3.37 27.03 -28.95
C SER A 158 4.87 26.83 -28.71
N VAL A 159 5.39 25.64 -29.01
CA VAL A 159 6.81 25.34 -28.77
C VAL A 159 7.73 26.22 -29.63
N ASN A 160 7.28 26.62 -30.83
CA ASN A 160 8.04 27.46 -31.76
C ASN A 160 7.22 28.63 -32.33
N ASP A 161 6.17 29.05 -31.61
CA ASP A 161 5.24 30.12 -31.98
C ASP A 161 4.40 29.90 -33.26
N ALA A 162 4.55 28.79 -33.97
CA ALA A 162 3.80 28.51 -35.21
C ALA A 162 2.29 28.28 -34.99
N CYS A 163 1.86 27.99 -33.76
CA CYS A 163 0.45 27.81 -33.40
C CYS A 163 0.02 28.72 -32.23
N ALA A 164 0.56 29.94 -32.17
CA ALA A 164 0.22 30.93 -31.14
C ALA A 164 -1.29 31.26 -31.08
N ASP A 165 -1.97 31.36 -32.22
CA ASP A 165 -3.42 31.61 -32.27
C ASP A 165 -4.23 30.45 -31.66
N ASN A 166 -3.80 29.21 -31.87
CA ASN A 166 -4.41 28.03 -31.24
C ASN A 166 -4.19 28.03 -29.71
N ALA A 167 -3.00 28.44 -29.25
CA ALA A 167 -2.72 28.57 -27.83
C ALA A 167 -3.62 29.64 -27.19
N LYS A 168 -3.82 30.77 -27.88
CA LYS A 168 -4.75 31.84 -27.48
C LYS A 168 -6.20 31.36 -27.43
N GLU A 169 -6.66 30.60 -28.42
CA GLU A 169 -8.01 30.03 -28.43
C GLU A 169 -8.28 29.18 -27.18
N ILE A 170 -7.36 28.26 -26.85
CA ILE A 170 -7.49 27.42 -25.65
C ILE A 170 -7.42 28.26 -24.36
N ALA A 171 -6.55 29.27 -24.30
CA ALA A 171 -6.44 30.16 -23.15
C ALA A 171 -7.73 30.94 -22.90
N ASP A 172 -8.33 31.50 -23.96
CA ASP A 172 -9.57 32.27 -23.90
C ASP A 172 -10.76 31.37 -23.51
N LEU A 173 -10.84 30.15 -24.07
CA LEU A 173 -11.85 29.16 -23.70
C LEU A 173 -11.80 28.81 -22.21
N LEU A 174 -10.63 28.45 -21.69
CA LEU A 174 -10.48 28.07 -20.28
C LEU A 174 -10.71 29.26 -19.33
N THR A 175 -10.27 30.46 -19.72
CA THR A 175 -10.51 31.68 -18.95
C THR A 175 -11.99 32.03 -18.88
N SER A 176 -12.76 31.78 -19.95
CA SER A 176 -14.22 32.02 -19.97
C SER A 176 -14.99 31.19 -18.94
N VAL A 177 -14.41 30.09 -18.46
CA VAL A 177 -14.97 29.17 -17.45
C VAL A 177 -14.19 29.17 -16.14
N GLN A 178 -13.60 30.32 -15.80
CA GLN A 178 -12.91 30.58 -14.54
C GLN A 178 -11.67 29.71 -14.29
N LEU A 179 -11.11 29.09 -15.32
CA LEU A 179 -9.78 28.48 -15.28
C LEU A 179 -8.78 29.43 -15.95
N GLU A 180 -8.53 30.58 -15.31
CA GLU A 180 -7.68 31.66 -15.85
C GLU A 180 -6.38 31.09 -16.42
N THR A 181 -6.17 31.31 -17.72
CA THR A 181 -5.08 30.75 -18.51
C THR A 181 -4.58 31.83 -19.46
N LYS A 182 -3.26 32.00 -19.55
CA LYS A 182 -2.63 32.99 -20.43
C LYS A 182 -1.88 32.30 -21.57
N ALA A 183 -2.13 32.75 -22.79
CA ALA A 183 -1.28 32.42 -23.92
C ALA A 183 0.01 33.24 -23.86
N ILE A 184 1.14 32.57 -24.06
CA ILE A 184 2.49 33.16 -23.98
C ILE A 184 3.37 32.65 -25.12
N GLU A 185 4.38 33.45 -25.46
CA GLU A 185 5.39 33.11 -26.48
C GLU A 185 6.37 32.04 -26.00
N SER A 186 7.02 31.36 -26.93
CA SER A 186 7.95 30.24 -26.70
C SER A 186 9.06 30.50 -25.68
N PHE A 187 9.62 31.72 -25.64
CA PHE A 187 10.66 32.09 -24.67
C PHE A 187 10.12 32.16 -23.23
N GLU A 188 8.99 32.85 -23.03
CA GLU A 188 8.34 32.92 -21.72
C GLU A 188 7.81 31.54 -21.30
N LEU A 189 7.33 30.74 -22.25
CA LEU A 189 6.89 29.37 -22.02
C LEU A 189 8.01 28.51 -21.45
N THR A 190 9.19 28.54 -22.08
CA THR A 190 10.39 27.86 -21.61
C THR A 190 10.73 28.31 -20.18
N LYS A 191 10.73 29.62 -19.92
CA LYS A 191 11.00 30.16 -18.59
C LYS A 191 10.02 29.64 -17.52
N ARG A 192 8.72 29.56 -17.83
CA ARG A 192 7.69 29.04 -16.91
C ARG A 192 7.84 27.54 -16.64
N ILE A 193 8.24 26.77 -17.64
CA ILE A 193 8.52 25.33 -17.49
C ILE A 193 9.69 25.13 -16.52
N TRP A 194 10.77 25.90 -16.69
CA TRP A 194 11.94 25.83 -15.82
C TRP A 194 11.63 26.30 -14.41
N GLU A 195 10.96 27.45 -14.23
CA GLU A 195 10.53 27.95 -12.92
C GLU A 195 9.77 26.87 -12.13
N LYS A 196 8.77 26.26 -12.77
CA LYS A 196 7.95 25.22 -12.13
C LYS A 196 8.74 23.94 -11.86
N THR A 197 9.63 23.56 -12.77
CA THR A 197 10.41 22.32 -12.62
C THR A 197 11.45 22.45 -11.51
N ILE A 198 12.09 23.61 -11.36
CA ILE A 198 13.02 23.88 -10.26
C ILE A 198 12.31 23.74 -8.90
N LEU A 199 11.10 24.30 -8.76
CA LEU A 199 10.28 24.13 -7.55
C LEU A 199 9.95 22.66 -7.26
N ASN A 200 9.52 21.92 -8.28
CA ASN A 200 9.20 20.50 -8.15
C ASN A 200 10.43 19.65 -7.80
N ALA A 201 11.57 19.93 -8.42
CA ALA A 201 12.84 19.23 -8.23
C ALA A 201 13.43 19.45 -6.83
N ALA A 202 13.21 20.62 -6.24
CA ALA A 202 13.71 20.95 -4.90
C ALA A 202 12.96 20.22 -3.78
N LEU A 203 11.63 20.15 -3.87
CA LEU A 203 10.80 19.65 -2.77
C LEU A 203 10.28 18.23 -2.99
N SER A 204 9.88 17.86 -4.21
CA SER A 204 9.16 16.59 -4.42
C SER A 204 9.98 15.33 -4.21
N PRO A 205 11.22 15.21 -4.73
CA PRO A 205 12.09 14.08 -4.44
C PRO A 205 12.46 14.00 -2.96
N LEU A 206 12.72 15.14 -2.33
CA LEU A 206 13.05 15.22 -0.91
C LEU A 206 11.93 14.64 -0.06
N CYS A 207 10.70 15.13 -0.22
CA CYS A 207 9.52 14.57 0.46
C CYS A 207 9.34 13.06 0.18
N GLY A 208 9.62 12.61 -1.04
CA GLY A 208 9.50 11.19 -1.40
C GLY A 208 10.52 10.29 -0.70
N VAL A 209 11.76 10.76 -0.57
CA VAL A 209 12.86 10.03 0.07
C VAL A 209 12.73 10.05 1.60
N SER A 210 12.48 11.23 2.18
CA SER A 210 12.42 11.42 3.63
C SER A 210 11.08 11.00 4.23
N ARG A 211 10.04 10.87 3.39
CA ARG A 211 8.63 10.69 3.81
C ARG A 211 8.08 11.84 4.64
N LEU A 212 8.66 13.04 4.51
CA LEU A 212 8.11 14.27 5.07
C LEU A 212 7.07 14.87 4.12
N THR A 213 6.01 15.44 4.68
CA THR A 213 5.10 16.30 3.92
C THR A 213 5.80 17.59 3.49
N MET A 214 5.20 18.36 2.58
CA MET A 214 5.74 19.67 2.19
C MET A 214 5.89 20.60 3.40
N ALA A 215 4.92 20.59 4.32
CA ALA A 215 4.95 21.44 5.51
C ALA A 215 6.07 21.03 6.47
N GLU A 216 6.22 19.72 6.72
CA GLU A 216 7.29 19.18 7.56
C GLU A 216 8.67 19.52 6.98
N ALA A 217 8.90 19.27 5.68
CA ALA A 217 10.15 19.58 5.00
C ALA A 217 10.48 21.09 4.93
N MET A 218 9.47 21.96 4.94
CA MET A 218 9.67 23.42 5.00
C MET A 218 9.80 23.96 6.42
N SER A 219 9.58 23.12 7.44
CA SER A 219 9.70 23.46 8.86
C SER A 219 11.04 23.05 9.49
N ASP A 220 11.72 22.09 8.87
CA ASP A 220 13.03 21.61 9.32
C ASP A 220 14.18 22.41 8.66
N PRO A 221 15.11 22.99 9.45
CA PRO A 221 16.20 23.82 8.92
C PRO A 221 17.12 23.09 7.95
N ASP A 222 17.45 21.82 8.21
CA ASP A 222 18.39 21.05 7.41
C ASP A 222 17.79 20.71 6.04
N THR A 223 16.50 20.37 5.99
CA THR A 223 15.81 20.17 4.71
C THR A 223 15.61 21.48 3.95
N VAL A 224 15.39 22.60 4.63
CA VAL A 224 15.29 23.93 4.00
C VAL A 224 16.60 24.32 3.32
N GLU A 225 17.75 24.06 3.96
CA GLU A 225 19.06 24.29 3.33
C GLU A 225 19.23 23.45 2.06
N LEU A 226 18.88 22.16 2.11
CA LEU A 226 18.92 21.29 0.94
C LEU A 226 18.04 21.82 -0.21
N ILE A 227 16.82 22.26 0.09
CA ILE A 227 15.88 22.82 -0.90
C ILE A 227 16.49 24.04 -1.57
N GLU A 228 17.06 24.97 -0.80
CA GLU A 228 17.69 26.19 -1.35
C GLU A 228 18.87 25.85 -2.27
N GLN A 229 19.74 24.91 -1.87
CA GLN A 229 20.88 24.50 -2.70
C GLN A 229 20.44 23.77 -3.99
N ILE A 230 19.40 22.94 -3.94
CA ILE A 230 18.84 22.29 -5.14
C ILE A 230 18.27 23.33 -6.11
N ILE A 231 17.58 24.35 -5.59
CA ILE A 231 17.07 25.48 -6.39
C ILE A 231 18.23 26.20 -7.07
N LYS A 232 19.30 26.50 -6.31
CA LYS A 232 20.49 27.16 -6.85
C LYS A 232 21.15 26.38 -7.98
N GLU A 233 21.35 25.07 -7.81
CA GLU A 233 21.86 24.22 -8.91
C GLU A 233 20.96 24.30 -10.15
N GLY A 234 19.64 24.34 -9.97
CA GLY A 234 18.68 24.49 -11.07
C GLY A 234 18.78 25.84 -11.78
N ILE A 235 18.98 26.93 -11.02
CA ILE A 235 19.16 28.29 -11.56
C ILE A 235 20.46 28.38 -12.34
N ASP A 236 21.58 27.91 -11.78
CA ASP A 236 22.90 27.96 -12.43
C ASP A 236 22.86 27.27 -13.81
N VAL A 237 22.15 26.14 -13.91
CA VAL A 237 21.95 25.42 -15.16
C VAL A 237 21.00 26.18 -16.11
N ALA A 238 19.92 26.76 -15.60
CA ALA A 238 18.98 27.54 -16.42
C ALA A 238 19.63 28.79 -17.03
N GLU A 239 20.48 29.49 -16.27
CA GLU A 239 21.25 30.65 -16.73
C GLU A 239 22.21 30.28 -17.88
N ALA A 240 22.80 29.08 -17.83
CA ALA A 240 23.62 28.55 -18.92
C ALA A 240 22.81 28.23 -20.19
N GLU A 241 21.54 27.83 -20.03
CA GLU A 241 20.55 27.72 -21.11
C GLU A 241 19.93 29.08 -21.52
N LYS A 242 20.46 30.21 -21.03
CA LYS A 242 19.97 31.58 -21.31
C LYS A 242 18.55 31.85 -20.80
N ILE A 243 18.14 31.13 -19.75
CA ILE A 243 16.87 31.31 -19.08
C ILE A 243 17.12 32.12 -17.82
N HIS A 244 16.90 33.43 -17.92
CA HIS A 244 17.25 34.37 -16.88
C HIS A 244 16.14 34.55 -15.83
N PHE A 245 16.53 34.41 -14.56
CA PHE A 245 15.67 34.68 -13.41
C PHE A 245 16.09 35.96 -12.67
N PRO A 246 15.17 36.68 -12.00
CA PRO A 246 15.53 37.85 -11.22
C PRO A 246 16.35 37.47 -9.99
N ASP A 247 17.18 38.38 -9.46
CA ASP A 247 18.05 38.15 -8.30
C ASP A 247 17.31 37.66 -7.04
N ASP A 248 16.04 38.04 -6.89
CA ASP A 248 15.19 37.64 -5.76
C ASP A 248 14.44 36.31 -5.99
N PHE A 249 14.76 35.57 -7.06
CA PHE A 249 14.04 34.36 -7.46
C PHE A 249 14.09 33.26 -6.39
N ILE A 250 15.26 32.98 -5.80
CA ILE A 250 15.37 31.99 -4.69
C ILE A 250 14.42 32.36 -3.56
N ARG A 251 14.42 33.64 -3.13
CA ARG A 251 13.52 34.13 -2.08
C ARG A 251 12.05 33.95 -2.46
N LYS A 252 11.68 34.18 -3.72
CA LYS A 252 10.34 33.93 -4.25
C LYS A 252 9.97 32.44 -4.21
N CYS A 253 10.88 31.55 -4.62
CA CYS A 253 10.69 30.11 -4.55
C CYS A 253 10.47 29.64 -3.12
N MET A 254 11.33 30.04 -2.18
CA MET A 254 11.19 29.66 -0.76
C MET A 254 9.87 30.15 -0.16
N ARG A 255 9.46 31.37 -0.48
CA ARG A 255 8.15 31.91 -0.05
C ARG A 255 6.97 31.14 -0.66
N TYR A 256 7.10 30.69 -1.90
CA TYR A 256 6.08 29.88 -2.57
C TYR A 256 5.98 28.49 -1.92
N LEU A 257 7.11 27.78 -1.74
CA LEU A 257 7.15 26.45 -1.14
C LEU A 257 6.66 26.45 0.32
N LYS A 258 6.95 27.50 1.10
CA LYS A 258 6.46 27.65 2.48
C LYS A 258 4.93 27.77 2.59
N LYS A 259 4.27 28.21 1.52
CA LYS A 259 2.79 28.21 1.44
C LYS A 259 2.22 26.86 0.99
N GLY A 260 3.08 25.88 0.71
CA GLY A 260 2.69 24.50 0.46
C GLY A 260 1.94 23.95 1.67
N GLY A 261 0.73 23.44 1.45
CA GLY A 261 -0.05 22.84 2.52
C GLY A 261 0.56 21.52 3.03
N ASP A 262 0.01 20.99 4.12
CA ASP A 262 0.45 19.75 4.74
C ASP A 262 0.00 18.51 3.94
N HIS A 263 0.72 18.22 2.85
CA HIS A 263 0.47 17.07 1.98
C HIS A 263 1.74 16.65 1.24
N PHE A 264 1.70 15.47 0.62
CA PHE A 264 2.78 14.98 -0.24
C PHE A 264 2.63 15.53 -1.67
N PRO A 265 3.73 15.99 -2.31
CA PRO A 265 3.73 16.38 -3.72
C PRO A 265 3.65 15.15 -4.65
N SER A 266 3.28 15.36 -5.91
CA SER A 266 2.90 14.28 -6.85
C SER A 266 3.97 13.20 -7.02
N LEU A 267 5.24 13.57 -7.19
CA LEU A 267 6.34 12.61 -7.31
C LEU A 267 6.56 11.82 -6.01
N ALA A 268 6.44 12.46 -4.85
CA ALA A 268 6.54 11.78 -3.56
C ALA A 268 5.41 10.77 -3.38
N VAL A 269 4.18 11.14 -3.73
CA VAL A 269 3.02 10.22 -3.73
C VAL A 269 3.29 9.02 -4.63
N ASP A 270 3.84 9.23 -5.83
CA ASP A 270 4.18 8.13 -6.73
C ASP A 270 5.27 7.21 -6.14
N LEU A 271 6.34 7.79 -5.60
CA LEU A 271 7.44 7.04 -5.00
C LEU A 271 6.98 6.22 -3.77
N ILE A 272 6.21 6.83 -2.87
CA ILE A 272 5.66 6.19 -1.66
C ILE A 272 4.69 5.06 -2.02
N ASN A 273 3.88 5.26 -3.08
CA ASN A 273 2.98 4.24 -3.61
C ASN A 273 3.67 3.27 -4.59
N ASN A 274 5.01 3.28 -4.62
CA ASN A 274 5.86 2.40 -5.41
C ASN A 274 5.60 2.47 -6.94
N ARG A 275 5.01 3.56 -7.44
CA ARG A 275 4.74 3.82 -8.87
C ARG A 275 5.97 4.41 -9.56
N PRO A 276 6.10 4.24 -10.89
CA PRO A 276 7.10 4.98 -11.67
C PRO A 276 6.98 6.49 -11.43
N THR A 277 8.12 7.16 -11.36
CA THR A 277 8.21 8.60 -11.06
C THR A 277 8.64 9.38 -12.29
N GLU A 278 8.38 10.69 -12.27
CA GLU A 278 8.78 11.63 -13.33
C GLU A 278 10.15 12.26 -13.08
N ILE A 279 10.98 11.63 -12.22
CA ILE A 279 12.26 12.18 -11.75
C ILE A 279 13.21 12.57 -12.89
N ASP A 280 13.16 11.81 -13.99
CA ASP A 280 13.98 12.06 -15.18
C ASP A 280 13.68 13.41 -15.84
N TYR A 281 12.45 13.89 -15.76
CA TYR A 281 12.03 15.17 -16.34
C TYR A 281 12.09 16.31 -15.32
N PHE A 282 12.42 16.02 -14.05
CA PHE A 282 12.68 17.00 -13.01
C PHE A 282 14.19 17.15 -12.81
N ASN A 283 14.72 16.60 -11.72
CA ASN A 283 16.15 16.66 -11.38
C ASN A 283 17.01 16.01 -12.47
N GLY A 284 16.52 14.95 -13.13
CA GLY A 284 17.25 14.28 -14.20
C GLY A 284 17.60 15.21 -15.36
N LYS A 285 16.66 16.07 -15.77
CA LYS A 285 16.89 17.08 -16.81
C LYS A 285 17.84 18.17 -16.36
N ILE A 286 17.72 18.64 -15.11
CA ILE A 286 18.69 19.60 -14.55
C ILE A 286 20.11 19.01 -14.58
N VAL A 287 20.27 17.72 -14.24
CA VAL A 287 21.56 17.01 -14.31
C VAL A 287 22.06 16.87 -15.75
N GLU A 288 21.17 16.56 -16.69
CA GLU A 288 21.49 16.44 -18.11
C GLU A 288 22.03 17.76 -18.68
N TYR A 289 21.31 18.86 -18.47
CA TYR A 289 21.74 20.19 -18.90
C TYR A 289 22.95 20.70 -18.12
N GLY A 290 23.09 20.36 -16.84
CA GLY A 290 24.30 20.66 -16.07
C GLY A 290 25.53 20.00 -16.68
N ARG A 291 25.43 18.72 -17.07
CA ARG A 291 26.52 18.02 -17.79
C ARG A 291 26.82 18.65 -19.15
N LYS A 292 25.81 19.07 -19.91
CA LYS A 292 25.98 19.78 -21.20
C LYS A 292 26.85 21.04 -21.04
N HIS A 293 26.71 21.76 -19.92
CA HIS A 293 27.43 23.01 -19.63
C HIS A 293 28.59 22.88 -18.65
N TYR A 294 28.98 21.66 -18.28
CA TYR A 294 30.03 21.40 -17.26
C TYR A 294 29.73 22.04 -15.89
N ILE A 295 28.45 22.22 -15.56
CA ILE A 295 27.97 22.70 -14.26
C ILE A 295 27.68 21.50 -13.36
N ARG A 296 28.22 21.53 -12.15
CA ARG A 296 28.06 20.45 -11.17
C ARG A 296 26.72 20.57 -10.46
N THR A 297 25.86 19.57 -10.64
CA THR A 297 24.52 19.47 -10.02
C THR A 297 24.46 18.27 -9.06
N SER A 298 25.24 18.30 -7.98
CA SER A 298 25.46 17.13 -7.11
C SER A 298 24.20 16.72 -6.36
N LEU A 299 23.43 17.68 -5.86
CA LEU A 299 22.22 17.40 -5.09
C LEU A 299 21.11 16.90 -6.01
N ASN A 300 20.92 17.54 -7.16
CA ASN A 300 19.99 17.04 -8.17
C ASN A 300 20.36 15.62 -8.64
N LEU A 301 21.66 15.33 -8.82
CA LEU A 301 22.14 13.99 -9.17
C LEU A 301 21.87 12.97 -8.05
N ALA A 302 22.12 13.34 -6.79
CA ALA A 302 21.88 12.47 -5.64
C ALA A 302 20.40 12.09 -5.55
N PHE A 303 19.49 13.07 -5.60
CA PHE A 303 18.05 12.82 -5.57
C PHE A 303 17.57 12.04 -6.80
N THR A 304 18.10 12.33 -8.00
CA THR A 304 17.80 11.55 -9.20
C THR A 304 18.14 10.07 -8.99
N ASN A 305 19.35 9.79 -8.52
CA ASN A 305 19.83 8.41 -8.34
C ASN A 305 19.11 7.70 -7.21
N MET A 306 18.82 8.38 -6.10
CA MET A 306 18.09 7.79 -4.97
C MET A 306 16.65 7.45 -5.35
N VAL A 307 15.93 8.38 -5.98
CA VAL A 307 14.56 8.13 -6.43
C VAL A 307 14.54 7.02 -7.48
N LYS A 308 15.50 6.97 -8.42
CA LYS A 308 15.65 5.86 -9.36
C LYS A 308 15.94 4.54 -8.65
N ALA A 309 16.85 4.51 -7.69
CA ALA A 309 17.19 3.29 -6.95
C ALA A 309 15.99 2.76 -6.16
N MET A 310 15.24 3.64 -5.50
CA MET A 310 14.00 3.30 -4.81
C MET A 310 12.91 2.83 -5.79
N THR A 311 12.73 3.54 -6.91
CA THR A 311 11.78 3.15 -7.96
C THR A 311 12.16 1.81 -8.58
N ASN A 312 13.44 1.55 -8.85
CA ASN A 312 13.93 0.29 -9.43
C ASN A 312 13.84 -0.86 -8.44
N LYS A 313 14.16 -0.66 -7.16
CA LYS A 313 13.90 -1.65 -6.09
C LYS A 313 12.42 -2.02 -6.05
N ASN A 314 11.55 -1.04 -6.26
CA ASN A 314 10.09 -1.21 -6.32
C ASN A 314 9.58 -1.80 -7.64
N ILE A 315 10.29 -1.60 -8.76
CA ILE A 315 9.97 -2.22 -10.05
C ILE A 315 10.43 -3.67 -10.07
N ILE A 316 11.62 -3.97 -9.52
CA ILE A 316 12.12 -5.35 -9.37
C ILE A 316 11.14 -6.16 -8.51
N SER A 317 10.49 -5.56 -7.51
CA SER A 317 9.40 -6.23 -6.77
C SER A 317 8.07 -6.32 -7.53
N ARG A 318 7.93 -5.67 -8.70
CA ARG A 318 6.72 -5.58 -9.54
C ARG A 318 6.82 -6.22 -10.95
N VAL A 319 8.01 -6.57 -11.46
CA VAL A 319 8.13 -7.25 -12.77
C VAL A 319 7.43 -8.62 -12.69
N PRO A 320 6.42 -8.91 -13.55
CA PRO A 320 5.89 -10.25 -13.72
C PRO A 320 6.99 -11.15 -14.27
N GLY A 321 7.59 -11.93 -13.37
CA GLY A 321 8.85 -12.64 -13.56
C GLY A 321 9.71 -12.61 -12.29
N ALA A 322 9.82 -11.44 -11.64
CA ALA A 322 10.40 -11.29 -10.30
C ALA A 322 9.34 -11.37 -9.18
N ALA A 323 8.07 -11.03 -9.47
CA ALA A 323 6.93 -11.49 -8.66
C ALA A 323 6.85 -13.02 -8.64
N GLY A 324 7.34 -13.67 -9.70
CA GLY A 324 7.59 -15.11 -9.72
C GLY A 324 8.50 -15.51 -8.55
N ASP A 325 9.60 -14.79 -8.31
CA ASP A 325 10.54 -15.11 -7.23
C ASP A 325 10.00 -14.78 -5.83
N VAL A 326 9.25 -13.68 -5.65
CA VAL A 326 8.63 -13.36 -4.34
C VAL A 326 7.46 -14.28 -4.03
N THR A 327 6.52 -14.46 -4.97
CA THR A 327 5.41 -15.41 -4.84
C THR A 327 5.94 -16.83 -4.70
N LYS A 328 6.95 -17.24 -5.48
CA LYS A 328 7.61 -18.54 -5.33
C LYS A 328 8.29 -18.68 -3.98
N LYS A 329 9.00 -17.67 -3.47
CA LYS A 329 9.59 -17.72 -2.12
C LYS A 329 8.54 -17.83 -1.02
N ILE A 330 7.46 -17.04 -1.10
CA ILE A 330 6.35 -17.11 -0.15
C ILE A 330 5.68 -18.49 -0.23
N LEU A 331 5.43 -18.98 -1.45
CA LEU A 331 4.82 -20.28 -1.72
C LEU A 331 5.73 -21.42 -1.22
N GLU A 332 7.00 -21.47 -1.60
CA GLU A 332 7.98 -22.47 -1.17
C GLU A 332 8.17 -22.51 0.34
N LYS A 333 8.13 -21.34 1.01
CA LYS A 333 8.22 -21.27 2.47
C LYS A 333 6.92 -21.69 3.14
N GLY A 334 5.78 -21.36 2.56
CA GLY A 334 4.48 -21.57 3.20
C GLY A 334 3.78 -22.87 2.83
N LEU A 335 4.15 -23.55 1.75
CA LEU A 335 3.57 -24.84 1.37
C LEU A 335 3.85 -25.91 2.42
N VAL A 336 2.79 -26.55 2.91
CA VAL A 336 2.87 -27.64 3.89
C VAL A 336 3.43 -28.91 3.24
N ASN A 337 3.04 -29.19 1.99
CA ASN A 337 3.61 -30.28 1.19
C ASN A 337 4.18 -29.74 -0.13
N LYS A 338 5.49 -29.87 -0.31
CA LYS A 338 6.23 -29.30 -1.43
C LYS A 338 6.11 -30.09 -2.74
N THR A 339 5.48 -31.28 -2.72
CA THR A 339 5.38 -32.17 -3.90
C THR A 339 4.07 -32.06 -4.68
N ALA A 340 3.06 -31.33 -4.17
CA ALA A 340 1.78 -31.23 -4.84
C ALA A 340 1.76 -30.12 -5.92
N THR A 341 1.45 -30.50 -7.15
CA THR A 341 1.30 -29.59 -8.29
C THR A 341 -0.09 -28.94 -8.33
N SER A 342 -0.14 -27.62 -8.12
CA SER A 342 -1.26 -26.70 -8.34
C SER A 342 -2.59 -27.00 -7.60
N TYR A 343 -2.80 -26.28 -6.49
CA TYR A 343 -4.04 -26.29 -5.69
C TYR A 343 -5.18 -25.46 -6.29
N LYS A 344 -5.05 -24.97 -7.54
CA LYS A 344 -6.04 -24.13 -8.21
C LYS A 344 -7.40 -24.81 -8.44
N ASN A 345 -7.42 -26.14 -8.49
CA ASN A 345 -8.65 -26.91 -8.77
C ASN A 345 -9.33 -27.44 -7.49
N THR A 346 -8.86 -27.04 -6.30
CA THR A 346 -9.43 -27.49 -5.03
C THR A 346 -10.05 -26.31 -4.29
N THR A 347 -11.31 -26.46 -3.87
CA THR A 347 -11.98 -25.49 -2.98
C THR A 347 -11.18 -25.33 -1.70
N CYS A 348 -10.77 -24.10 -1.41
CA CYS A 348 -9.93 -23.77 -0.27
C CYS A 348 -10.61 -22.79 0.68
N PHE A 349 -10.18 -22.81 1.94
CA PHE A 349 -10.64 -21.89 2.97
C PHE A 349 -9.46 -21.23 3.65
N LEU A 350 -9.57 -19.93 3.94
CA LEU A 350 -8.49 -19.12 4.50
C LEU A 350 -8.80 -18.70 5.93
N GLY A 351 -7.86 -18.92 6.84
CA GLY A 351 -7.88 -18.37 8.19
C GLY A 351 -6.74 -17.38 8.38
N ILE A 352 -7.06 -16.22 8.96
CA ILE A 352 -6.11 -15.13 9.21
C ILE A 352 -6.15 -14.79 10.70
N ASP A 353 -5.04 -15.00 11.40
CA ASP A 353 -4.85 -14.52 12.78
C ASP A 353 -4.02 -13.23 12.76
N LEU A 354 -4.66 -12.09 13.03
CA LEU A 354 -4.00 -10.80 13.20
C LEU A 354 -3.64 -10.59 14.68
N GLY A 355 -2.63 -11.35 15.13
CA GLY A 355 -2.08 -11.23 16.48
C GLY A 355 -1.28 -9.95 16.70
N SER A 356 -0.92 -9.65 17.93
CA SER A 356 -0.16 -8.42 18.27
C SER A 356 1.26 -8.39 17.70
N ALA A 357 2.01 -9.49 17.83
CA ALA A 357 3.37 -9.61 17.30
C ALA A 357 3.43 -10.08 15.84
N TYR A 358 2.63 -11.10 15.49
CA TYR A 358 2.67 -11.75 14.18
C TYR A 358 1.27 -11.99 13.62
N ALA A 359 1.11 -11.73 12.32
CA ALA A 359 -0.01 -12.16 11.51
C ALA A 359 0.28 -13.56 10.95
N LYS A 360 -0.69 -14.47 11.02
CA LYS A 360 -0.56 -15.84 10.48
C LYS A 360 -1.69 -16.15 9.52
N PHE A 361 -1.36 -16.90 8.48
CA PHE A 361 -2.25 -17.29 7.40
C PHE A 361 -2.23 -18.80 7.29
N THR A 362 -3.41 -19.43 7.28
CA THR A 362 -3.55 -20.86 7.02
C THR A 362 -4.58 -21.08 5.93
N VAL A 363 -4.19 -21.79 4.87
CA VAL A 363 -5.11 -22.26 3.82
C VAL A 363 -5.34 -23.75 4.00
N ILE A 364 -6.60 -24.17 4.00
CA ILE A 364 -7.02 -25.58 4.07
C ILE A 364 -7.85 -25.97 2.84
N ASN A 365 -7.88 -27.25 2.50
CA ASN A 365 -8.86 -27.79 1.55
C ASN A 365 -10.21 -28.12 2.23
N GLU A 366 -11.18 -28.58 1.44
CA GLU A 366 -12.50 -29.08 1.87
C GLU A 366 -12.50 -30.22 2.91
N LYS A 367 -11.38 -30.93 3.07
CA LYS A 367 -11.21 -31.99 4.08
C LYS A 367 -10.61 -31.47 5.38
N GLY A 368 -10.34 -30.16 5.47
CA GLY A 368 -9.63 -29.56 6.60
C GLY A 368 -8.12 -29.81 6.61
N THR A 369 -7.54 -30.30 5.50
CA THR A 369 -6.10 -30.52 5.41
C THR A 369 -5.38 -29.19 5.14
N PRO A 370 -4.39 -28.80 5.96
CA PRO A 370 -3.55 -27.64 5.71
C PRO A 370 -2.73 -27.78 4.42
N LEU A 371 -2.85 -26.80 3.53
CA LEU A 371 -2.09 -26.71 2.28
C LEU A 371 -0.97 -25.67 2.36
N PHE A 372 -1.23 -24.59 3.09
CA PHE A 372 -0.32 -23.45 3.22
C PHE A 372 -0.39 -22.85 4.62
N ARG A 373 0.76 -22.52 5.19
CA ARG A 373 0.94 -21.83 6.47
C ARG A 373 2.04 -20.80 6.34
N TYR A 374 1.76 -19.55 6.67
CA TYR A 374 2.76 -18.48 6.59
C TYR A 374 2.54 -17.46 7.70
N PHE A 375 3.60 -16.82 8.19
CA PHE A 375 3.50 -15.74 9.17
C PHE A 375 4.42 -14.57 8.82
N LEU A 376 4.07 -13.39 9.34
CA LEU A 376 4.85 -12.17 9.21
C LEU A 376 4.60 -11.24 10.41
N PRO A 377 5.52 -10.32 10.76
CA PRO A 377 5.30 -9.37 11.84
C PRO A 377 4.09 -8.46 11.58
N THR A 378 3.17 -8.32 12.55
CA THR A 378 1.91 -7.58 12.38
C THR A 378 2.14 -6.08 12.18
N LEU A 379 3.05 -5.47 12.95
CA LEU A 379 3.41 -4.06 12.87
C LEU A 379 4.66 -3.82 12.00
N GLY A 380 4.80 -4.57 10.91
CA GLY A 380 5.87 -4.31 9.94
C GLY A 380 5.68 -2.96 9.22
N ASN A 381 6.77 -2.21 9.04
CA ASN A 381 6.79 -0.96 8.24
C ASN A 381 6.39 -1.16 6.77
N ASP A 382 6.23 -2.40 6.33
CA ASP A 382 5.97 -2.76 4.95
C ASP A 382 4.60 -3.44 4.76
N LYS A 383 3.56 -2.61 4.59
CA LYS A 383 2.22 -3.05 4.18
C LYS A 383 2.23 -3.86 2.87
N GLN A 384 3.30 -3.79 2.08
CA GLN A 384 3.44 -4.58 0.85
C GLN A 384 3.64 -6.06 1.14
N VAL A 385 4.32 -6.45 2.22
CA VAL A 385 4.56 -7.88 2.54
C VAL A 385 3.24 -8.60 2.80
N PHE A 386 2.35 -7.97 3.57
CA PHE A 386 1.00 -8.49 3.80
C PHE A 386 0.23 -8.65 2.48
N LYS A 387 0.24 -7.63 1.63
CA LYS A 387 -0.39 -7.68 0.29
C LYS A 387 0.19 -8.77 -0.59
N ASN A 388 1.51 -8.96 -0.57
CA ASN A 388 2.19 -9.99 -1.35
C ASN A 388 1.79 -11.40 -0.90
N VAL A 389 1.60 -11.62 0.40
CA VAL A 389 1.10 -12.90 0.93
C VAL A 389 -0.35 -13.12 0.50
N MET A 390 -1.23 -12.14 0.66
CA MET A 390 -2.62 -12.24 0.21
C MET A 390 -2.74 -12.46 -1.30
N GLN A 391 -1.94 -11.76 -2.10
CA GLN A 391 -1.88 -11.96 -3.55
C GLN A 391 -1.34 -13.35 -3.90
N THR A 392 -0.32 -13.84 -3.20
CA THR A 392 0.21 -15.20 -3.38
C THR A 392 -0.87 -16.23 -3.07
N ILE A 393 -1.62 -16.04 -1.99
CA ILE A 393 -2.74 -16.93 -1.63
C ILE A 393 -3.81 -16.90 -2.72
N ALA A 394 -4.30 -15.71 -3.09
CA ALA A 394 -5.35 -15.53 -4.09
C ALA A 394 -4.97 -16.07 -5.48
N THR A 395 -3.68 -16.01 -5.84
CA THR A 395 -3.20 -16.48 -7.15
C THR A 395 -3.01 -17.99 -7.22
N ASN A 396 -2.76 -18.66 -6.09
CA ASN A 396 -2.37 -20.08 -6.05
C ASN A 396 -3.43 -21.02 -5.45
N PHE A 397 -4.36 -20.48 -4.66
CA PHE A 397 -5.41 -21.25 -3.99
C PHE A 397 -6.79 -20.69 -4.35
N ASN A 398 -7.73 -21.56 -4.68
CA ASN A 398 -9.12 -21.17 -4.94
C ASN A 398 -9.85 -20.96 -3.60
N VAL A 399 -9.58 -19.85 -2.93
CA VAL A 399 -10.18 -19.52 -1.63
C VAL A 399 -11.63 -19.09 -1.82
N THR A 400 -12.57 -19.88 -1.30
CA THR A 400 -14.01 -19.66 -1.46
C THR A 400 -14.65 -18.96 -0.26
N TYR A 401 -14.05 -19.10 0.92
CA TYR A 401 -14.50 -18.43 2.14
C TYR A 401 -13.34 -18.22 3.11
N SER A 402 -13.39 -17.14 3.88
CA SER A 402 -12.30 -16.70 4.75
C SER A 402 -12.77 -16.24 6.13
N CYS A 403 -11.93 -16.43 7.15
CA CYS A 403 -12.19 -15.96 8.51
C CYS A 403 -10.99 -15.20 9.10
N ALA A 404 -11.24 -14.01 9.64
CA ALA A 404 -10.26 -13.25 10.42
C ALA A 404 -10.48 -13.37 11.93
N THR A 405 -9.38 -13.40 12.67
CA THR A 405 -9.32 -13.47 14.14
C THR A 405 -8.11 -12.69 14.69
N GLY A 406 -7.94 -12.69 16.01
CA GLY A 406 -6.90 -11.91 16.71
C GLY A 406 -7.29 -10.45 16.99
N TYR A 407 -6.39 -9.68 17.60
CA TYR A 407 -6.62 -8.27 17.99
C TYR A 407 -6.93 -7.38 16.78
N GLY A 408 -6.20 -7.59 15.68
CA GLY A 408 -6.34 -6.79 14.46
C GLY A 408 -7.57 -7.13 13.62
N ARG A 409 -8.34 -8.16 13.97
CA ARG A 409 -9.41 -8.73 13.11
C ARG A 409 -10.42 -7.74 12.55
N LYS A 410 -10.77 -6.69 13.31
CA LYS A 410 -11.73 -5.66 12.87
C LYS A 410 -11.17 -4.71 11.79
N HIS A 411 -9.85 -4.63 11.68
CA HIS A 411 -9.17 -3.80 10.67
C HIS A 411 -9.03 -4.51 9.33
N PHE A 412 -9.42 -5.79 9.25
CA PHE A 412 -9.41 -6.56 8.02
C PHE A 412 -10.82 -6.69 7.46
N THR A 413 -11.21 -5.73 6.62
CA THR A 413 -12.57 -5.61 6.08
C THR A 413 -12.84 -6.54 4.89
N GLU A 414 -11.82 -7.25 4.39
CA GLU A 414 -11.89 -8.10 3.20
C GLU A 414 -12.18 -9.58 3.52
N THR A 415 -12.39 -9.96 4.79
CA THR A 415 -12.81 -11.34 5.15
C THR A 415 -14.32 -11.52 5.23
N ASP A 416 -14.78 -12.73 4.90
CA ASP A 416 -16.21 -13.08 4.90
C ASP A 416 -16.81 -13.19 6.31
N ILE A 417 -16.02 -13.64 7.30
CA ILE A 417 -16.47 -13.74 8.68
C ILE A 417 -15.36 -13.38 9.68
N VAL A 418 -15.75 -12.77 10.79
CA VAL A 418 -14.84 -12.44 11.90
C VAL A 418 -15.24 -13.22 13.15
N LYS A 419 -14.27 -13.87 13.80
CA LYS A 419 -14.45 -14.57 15.09
C LYS A 419 -13.37 -14.18 16.08
N THR A 420 -13.61 -14.46 17.36
CA THR A 420 -12.63 -14.26 18.43
C THR A 420 -11.54 -15.33 18.34
N GLU A 421 -10.35 -15.00 18.83
CA GLU A 421 -9.23 -15.95 18.88
C GLU A 421 -9.54 -17.13 19.78
N ILE A 422 -10.30 -16.92 20.87
CA ILE A 422 -10.76 -17.96 21.79
C ILE A 422 -11.59 -19.01 21.05
N ASN A 423 -12.54 -18.58 20.21
CA ASN A 423 -13.36 -19.49 19.43
C ASN A 423 -12.53 -20.22 18.37
N CYS A 424 -11.63 -19.52 17.69
CA CYS A 424 -10.77 -20.13 16.68
C CYS A 424 -9.77 -21.11 17.30
N ALA A 425 -9.20 -20.83 18.47
CA ALA A 425 -8.34 -21.74 19.23
C ALA A 425 -9.10 -23.03 19.60
N ALA A 426 -10.31 -22.89 20.17
CA ALA A 426 -11.16 -24.03 20.50
C ALA A 426 -11.44 -24.90 19.27
N VAL A 427 -11.83 -24.30 18.14
CA VAL A 427 -12.07 -25.03 16.89
C VAL A 427 -10.80 -25.69 16.36
N GLY A 428 -9.66 -24.99 16.38
CA GLY A 428 -8.38 -25.49 15.90
C GLY A 428 -7.89 -26.71 16.66
N VAL A 429 -7.94 -26.67 18.00
CA VAL A 429 -7.58 -27.83 18.85
C VAL A 429 -8.59 -28.97 18.69
N SER A 430 -9.89 -28.65 18.60
CA SER A 430 -10.96 -29.64 18.49
C SER A 430 -10.94 -30.45 17.19
N PHE A 431 -10.26 -29.94 16.17
CA PHE A 431 -10.03 -30.70 14.95
C PHE A 431 -9.18 -31.96 15.21
N PHE A 432 -8.17 -31.85 16.08
CA PHE A 432 -7.27 -32.96 16.44
C PHE A 432 -7.78 -33.73 17.66
N HIS A 433 -8.37 -33.05 18.64
CA HIS A 433 -8.80 -33.64 19.90
C HIS A 433 -10.23 -33.23 20.24
N LYS A 434 -11.19 -34.11 19.97
CA LYS A 434 -12.61 -33.90 20.31
C LYS A 434 -12.87 -34.14 21.80
N GLY A 435 -13.89 -33.48 22.33
CA GLY A 435 -14.35 -33.64 23.70
C GLY A 435 -13.85 -32.55 24.63
N GLU A 436 -14.05 -32.77 25.92
CA GLU A 436 -13.71 -31.83 27.00
C GLU A 436 -12.19 -31.63 27.08
N LYS A 437 -11.75 -30.37 27.19
CA LYS A 437 -10.32 -30.01 27.17
C LYS A 437 -10.04 -28.63 27.75
N ASN A 438 -8.83 -28.48 28.29
CA ASN A 438 -8.21 -27.21 28.59
C ASN A 438 -7.25 -26.84 27.45
N ILE A 439 -7.22 -25.57 27.05
CA ILE A 439 -6.27 -25.03 26.07
C ILE A 439 -5.51 -23.89 26.72
N ILE A 440 -4.18 -23.98 26.77
CA ILE A 440 -3.29 -22.93 27.21
C ILE A 440 -2.69 -22.28 25.94
N ASP A 441 -3.06 -21.03 25.67
CA ASP A 441 -2.51 -20.24 24.56
C ASP A 441 -1.55 -19.20 25.12
N ILE A 442 -0.26 -19.30 24.76
CA ILE A 442 0.77 -18.36 25.18
C ILE A 442 1.17 -17.50 23.98
N GLY A 443 0.64 -16.28 23.96
CA GLY A 443 0.80 -15.30 22.90
C GLY A 443 1.98 -14.35 23.11
N GLY A 444 2.07 -13.37 22.22
CA GLY A 444 3.08 -12.31 22.30
C GLY A 444 2.82 -11.32 23.44
N GLU A 445 1.56 -11.01 23.72
CA GLU A 445 1.16 -9.98 24.70
C GLU A 445 0.24 -10.50 25.82
N ASP A 446 -0.32 -11.70 25.68
CA ASP A 446 -1.24 -12.27 26.66
C ASP A 446 -1.04 -13.79 26.82
N ILE A 447 -1.67 -14.33 27.85
CA ILE A 447 -1.84 -15.76 28.09
C ILE A 447 -3.34 -16.03 28.26
N LYS A 448 -3.84 -17.11 27.64
CA LYS A 448 -5.23 -17.56 27.75
C LYS A 448 -5.31 -18.99 28.23
N VAL A 449 -6.28 -19.27 29.09
CA VAL A 449 -6.73 -20.62 29.42
C VAL A 449 -8.17 -20.74 29.00
N ILE A 450 -8.45 -21.62 28.03
CA ILE A 450 -9.77 -21.83 27.44
C ILE A 450 -10.27 -23.20 27.86
N HIS A 451 -11.49 -23.26 28.38
CA HIS A 451 -12.16 -24.50 28.76
C HIS A 451 -13.19 -24.84 27.70
N CYS A 452 -13.08 -26.04 27.13
CA CYS A 452 -14.05 -26.56 26.17
C CYS A 452 -14.84 -27.70 26.79
N ASP A 453 -16.16 -27.72 26.55
CA ASP A 453 -17.04 -28.80 26.96
C ASP A 453 -16.91 -30.05 26.08
N LYS A 454 -17.69 -31.09 26.38
CA LYS A 454 -17.73 -32.36 25.63
C LYS A 454 -18.17 -32.18 24.17
N GLU A 455 -18.89 -31.10 23.86
CA GLU A 455 -19.34 -30.76 22.51
C GLU A 455 -18.34 -29.88 21.75
N ASN A 456 -17.21 -29.54 22.38
CA ASN A 456 -16.15 -28.66 21.87
C ASN A 456 -16.49 -27.17 21.88
N ASN A 457 -17.56 -26.76 22.56
CA ASN A 457 -17.89 -25.35 22.71
C ASN A 457 -17.02 -24.74 23.81
N VAL A 458 -16.74 -23.44 23.69
CA VAL A 458 -16.07 -22.68 24.76
C VAL A 458 -17.04 -22.53 25.92
N ALA A 459 -16.77 -23.23 27.02
CA ALA A 459 -17.57 -23.14 28.25
C ALA A 459 -17.14 -21.95 29.10
N ASN A 460 -15.83 -21.72 29.22
CA ASN A 460 -15.25 -20.62 29.98
C ASN A 460 -13.85 -20.27 29.45
N PHE A 461 -13.35 -19.08 29.79
CA PHE A 461 -11.96 -18.73 29.54
C PHE A 461 -11.42 -17.74 30.58
N TYR A 462 -10.12 -17.79 30.81
CA TYR A 462 -9.36 -16.85 31.62
C TYR A 462 -8.28 -16.22 30.73
N MET A 463 -8.03 -14.92 30.91
CA MET A 463 -7.01 -14.18 30.17
C MET A 463 -6.26 -13.25 31.12
N ASN A 464 -4.98 -13.02 30.83
CA ASN A 464 -4.18 -12.02 31.54
C ASN A 464 -3.59 -11.02 30.55
N ASP A 465 -4.24 -9.86 30.46
CA ASP A 465 -4.14 -8.95 29.30
C ASP A 465 -3.42 -7.63 29.63
N LYS A 466 -2.98 -7.42 30.88
CA LYS A 466 -2.46 -6.11 31.33
C LYS A 466 -1.02 -6.11 31.84
N CYS A 467 -0.31 -7.22 31.72
CA CYS A 467 1.01 -7.38 32.30
C CYS A 467 1.89 -8.18 31.35
N ALA A 468 2.67 -7.47 30.51
CA ALA A 468 3.55 -8.06 29.50
C ALA A 468 4.56 -9.08 30.06
N ALA A 469 4.86 -9.05 31.36
CA ALA A 469 5.70 -10.06 31.96
C ALA A 469 5.08 -11.45 31.79
N GLY A 470 5.85 -12.39 31.26
CA GLY A 470 5.43 -13.78 31.08
C GLY A 470 4.93 -14.15 29.67
N THR A 471 4.98 -13.24 28.70
CA THR A 471 4.56 -13.48 27.30
C THR A 471 5.76 -13.47 26.35
N GLY A 472 5.51 -13.65 25.05
CA GLY A 472 6.58 -13.62 24.05
C GLY A 472 7.35 -12.30 23.99
N SER A 473 6.69 -11.15 24.19
CA SER A 473 7.36 -9.85 24.25
C SER A 473 8.32 -9.73 25.43
N PHE A 474 7.96 -10.29 26.58
CA PHE A 474 8.84 -10.34 27.76
C PHE A 474 10.08 -11.20 27.54
N LEU A 475 9.93 -12.37 26.91
CA LEU A 475 11.07 -13.21 26.53
C LEU A 475 12.01 -12.45 25.59
N ALA A 476 11.47 -11.77 24.57
CA ALA A 476 12.27 -10.97 23.63
C ALA A 476 13.01 -9.81 24.29
N GLU A 477 12.32 -9.01 25.10
CA GLU A 477 12.91 -7.86 25.79
C GLU A 477 14.00 -8.24 26.79
N ILE A 478 13.86 -9.38 27.46
CA ILE A 478 14.87 -9.88 28.38
C ILE A 478 16.07 -10.41 27.61
N ALA A 479 15.84 -11.30 26.63
CA ALA A 479 16.89 -11.92 25.82
C ALA A 479 17.84 -10.87 25.24
N GLU A 480 17.29 -9.79 24.67
CA GLU A 480 18.04 -8.64 24.16
C GLU A 480 18.91 -7.98 25.25
N ARG A 481 18.35 -7.74 26.43
CA ARG A 481 19.03 -7.04 27.52
C ARG A 481 20.19 -7.83 28.10
N VAL A 482 20.04 -9.15 28.19
CA VAL A 482 21.06 -10.06 28.72
C VAL A 482 21.98 -10.61 27.63
N ASN A 483 21.82 -10.14 26.38
CA ASN A 483 22.56 -10.57 25.21
C ASN A 483 22.53 -12.10 24.98
N ILE A 484 21.38 -12.73 25.28
CA ILE A 484 21.09 -14.13 24.96
C ILE A 484 20.29 -14.16 23.67
N ASN A 485 20.64 -15.07 22.77
CA ASN A 485 19.78 -15.36 21.63
C ASN A 485 18.51 -16.06 22.12
N ILE A 486 17.35 -15.45 21.87
CA ILE A 486 16.04 -15.96 22.32
C ILE A 486 15.80 -17.42 21.93
N ALA A 487 16.30 -17.86 20.77
CA ALA A 487 16.16 -19.24 20.31
C ALA A 487 16.87 -20.27 21.20
N ASP A 488 17.92 -19.86 21.90
CA ASP A 488 18.77 -20.73 22.72
C ASP A 488 18.27 -20.83 24.17
N MET A 489 17.37 -19.93 24.60
CA MET A 489 16.90 -19.84 25.98
C MET A 489 16.28 -21.16 26.49
N SER A 490 15.51 -21.85 25.66
CA SER A 490 14.87 -23.12 26.05
C SER A 490 15.90 -24.19 26.36
N SER A 491 16.97 -24.27 25.56
CA SER A 491 18.07 -25.21 25.76
C SER A 491 18.87 -24.84 27.01
N LEU A 492 19.20 -23.56 27.18
CA LEU A 492 19.93 -23.06 28.35
C LEU A 492 19.18 -23.37 29.65
N ALA A 493 17.87 -23.10 29.68
CA ALA A 493 17.05 -23.36 30.86
C ALA A 493 17.00 -24.84 31.25
N SER A 494 17.01 -25.74 30.27
CA SER A 494 16.98 -27.19 30.51
C SER A 494 18.25 -27.74 31.19
N LEU A 495 19.36 -27.01 31.12
CA LEU A 495 20.63 -27.39 31.74
C LEU A 495 20.72 -27.00 33.23
N SER A 496 19.83 -26.11 33.68
CA SER A 496 19.83 -25.62 35.05
C SER A 496 18.95 -26.48 35.98
N LYS A 497 19.34 -26.54 37.26
CA LYS A 497 18.52 -27.07 38.36
C LYS A 497 18.11 -25.98 39.37
N TYR A 498 18.35 -24.72 39.03
CA TYR A 498 18.21 -23.58 39.94
C TYR A 498 16.78 -23.04 39.95
N ASP A 499 16.11 -23.05 41.10
CA ASP A 499 14.67 -22.79 41.26
C ASP A 499 14.30 -21.33 41.63
N LYS A 500 15.24 -20.38 41.47
CA LYS A 500 14.94 -18.98 41.81
C LYS A 500 13.97 -18.37 40.80
N GLU A 501 12.84 -17.87 41.30
CA GLU A 501 11.84 -17.16 40.52
C GLU A 501 12.09 -15.64 40.48
N LEU A 502 11.71 -15.02 39.36
CA LEU A 502 11.56 -13.56 39.26
C LEU A 502 10.36 -13.07 40.08
N ASN A 503 10.63 -12.27 41.10
CA ASN A 503 9.60 -11.72 41.99
C ASN A 503 8.82 -10.56 41.36
N SER A 504 9.43 -9.89 40.37
CA SER A 504 8.89 -8.70 39.74
C SER A 504 7.86 -9.02 38.65
N PHE A 505 6.62 -8.58 38.85
CA PHE A 505 5.54 -8.73 37.85
C PHE A 505 5.60 -7.69 36.73
N CYS A 506 6.22 -6.53 36.92
CA CYS A 506 6.37 -5.53 35.86
C CYS A 506 7.64 -5.81 35.05
N THR A 507 7.55 -5.78 33.72
CA THR A 507 8.71 -5.96 32.82
C THR A 507 9.85 -4.99 33.13
N VAL A 508 9.53 -3.76 33.59
CA VAL A 508 10.53 -2.77 34.00
C VAL A 508 11.32 -3.21 35.24
N PHE A 509 10.64 -3.76 36.25
CA PHE A 509 11.29 -4.22 37.48
C PHE A 509 11.98 -5.57 37.30
N ALA A 510 11.38 -6.46 36.50
CA ALA A 510 12.00 -7.74 36.14
C ALA A 510 13.35 -7.53 35.44
N LYS A 511 13.48 -6.50 34.60
CA LYS A 511 14.77 -6.12 34.01
C LYS A 511 15.83 -5.80 35.07
N THR A 512 15.50 -5.00 36.07
CA THR A 512 16.44 -4.66 37.16
C THR A 512 16.83 -5.89 37.97
N GLU A 513 15.87 -6.75 38.28
CA GLU A 513 16.11 -7.99 39.03
C GLU A 513 17.07 -8.95 38.28
N ILE A 514 16.87 -9.11 36.96
CA ILE A 514 17.75 -9.93 36.12
C ILE A 514 19.15 -9.33 36.01
N MET A 515 19.27 -8.00 35.90
CA MET A 515 20.59 -7.35 35.92
C MET A 515 21.33 -7.59 37.23
N ASN A 516 20.63 -7.56 38.37
CA ASN A 516 21.24 -7.90 39.65
C ASN A 516 21.71 -9.36 39.67
N TRP A 517 20.94 -10.30 39.14
CA TRP A 517 21.36 -11.70 39.03
C TRP A 517 22.64 -11.86 38.19
N ILE A 518 22.77 -11.07 37.12
CA ILE A 518 24.00 -11.02 36.32
C ILE A 518 25.17 -10.47 37.12
N PHE A 519 24.98 -9.37 37.85
CA PHE A 519 26.02 -8.79 38.71
C PHE A 519 26.42 -9.71 39.87
N ASP A 520 25.49 -10.52 40.36
CA ASP A 520 25.72 -11.55 41.37
C ASP A 520 26.41 -12.82 40.80
N GLY A 521 26.72 -12.85 39.50
CA GLY A 521 27.46 -13.93 38.85
C GLY A 521 26.62 -15.16 38.48
N MET A 522 25.31 -15.01 38.37
CA MET A 522 24.40 -16.09 38.00
C MET A 522 24.62 -16.53 36.54
N SER A 523 24.58 -17.85 36.30
CA SER A 523 24.75 -18.42 34.97
C SER A 523 23.58 -18.09 34.04
N LEU A 524 23.79 -18.13 32.72
CA LEU A 524 22.73 -17.87 31.74
C LEU A 524 21.66 -18.97 31.77
N GLU A 525 22.05 -20.19 32.11
CA GLU A 525 21.18 -21.35 32.32
C GLU A 525 20.21 -21.10 33.47
N ASP A 526 20.72 -20.62 34.61
CA ASP A 526 19.94 -20.31 35.80
C ASP A 526 18.99 -19.12 35.59
N ILE A 527 19.49 -18.06 34.92
CA ILE A 527 18.67 -16.91 34.53
C ILE A 527 17.53 -17.35 33.60
N SER A 528 17.85 -18.13 32.55
CA SER A 528 16.87 -18.63 31.59
C SER A 528 15.80 -19.49 32.27
N ARG A 529 16.19 -20.39 33.18
CA ARG A 529 15.26 -21.21 33.93
C ARG A 529 14.37 -20.37 34.85
N GLY A 530 14.92 -19.41 35.58
CA GLY A 530 14.15 -18.50 36.45
C GLY A 530 13.09 -17.67 35.70
N ILE A 531 13.40 -17.26 34.46
CA ILE A 531 12.45 -16.60 33.55
C ILE A 531 11.28 -17.53 33.20
N TYR A 532 11.56 -18.78 32.82
CA TYR A 532 10.51 -19.74 32.51
C TYR A 532 9.67 -20.15 33.73
N ILE A 533 10.27 -20.26 34.92
CA ILE A 533 9.52 -20.49 36.16
C ILE A 533 8.51 -19.37 36.38
N SER A 534 8.91 -18.11 36.17
CA SER A 534 8.02 -16.95 36.30
C SER A 534 6.83 -17.02 35.33
N ILE A 535 7.07 -17.40 34.06
CA ILE A 535 6.00 -17.64 33.08
C ILE A 535 5.09 -18.78 33.56
N ALA A 536 5.67 -19.91 33.95
CA ALA A 536 4.93 -21.09 34.37
C ALA A 536 4.06 -20.83 35.62
N ASN A 537 4.55 -20.02 36.56
CA ASN A 537 3.79 -19.58 37.73
C ASN A 537 2.61 -18.67 37.38
N LYS A 538 2.72 -17.85 36.33
CA LYS A 538 1.58 -17.05 35.84
C LYS A 538 0.50 -17.94 35.26
N VAL A 539 0.88 -18.93 34.45
CA VAL A 539 -0.06 -19.93 33.94
C VAL A 539 -0.68 -20.72 35.10
N ALA A 540 0.10 -21.10 36.12
CA ALA A 540 -0.37 -21.83 37.30
C ALA A 540 -1.41 -21.09 38.13
N LYS A 541 -1.41 -19.75 38.10
CA LYS A 541 -2.45 -18.92 38.73
C LYS A 541 -3.77 -18.94 37.96
N MET A 542 -3.77 -19.41 36.71
CA MET A 542 -4.97 -19.59 35.90
C MET A 542 -5.55 -20.99 36.15
N ARG A 543 -6.87 -21.08 36.31
CA ARG A 543 -7.53 -22.33 36.71
C ARG A 543 -7.59 -23.31 35.54
N LEU A 544 -7.03 -24.50 35.70
CA LEU A 544 -7.27 -25.66 34.84
C LEU A 544 -8.32 -26.57 35.47
N ASP A 545 -9.17 -27.19 34.65
CA ASP A 545 -10.08 -28.21 35.12
C ASP A 545 -9.35 -29.53 35.39
N ALA A 546 -9.57 -30.08 36.58
CA ALA A 546 -8.97 -31.33 37.03
C ALA A 546 -9.52 -32.52 36.22
N GLY A 547 -8.64 -33.47 35.88
CA GLY A 547 -9.02 -34.67 35.10
C GLY A 547 -9.31 -34.44 33.60
N VAL A 548 -9.35 -33.19 33.13
CA VAL A 548 -9.64 -32.83 31.74
C VAL A 548 -8.35 -32.72 30.92
N PRO A 549 -8.17 -33.33 29.75
CA PRO A 549 -6.95 -33.19 28.92
C PRO A 549 -6.52 -31.73 28.69
N THR A 550 -5.21 -31.45 28.70
CA THR A 550 -4.68 -30.07 28.54
C THR A 550 -3.75 -29.98 27.34
N PHE A 551 -3.99 -28.98 26.49
CA PHE A 551 -3.23 -28.72 25.27
C PHE A 551 -2.62 -27.33 25.27
N MET A 552 -1.39 -27.20 24.76
CA MET A 552 -0.68 -25.94 24.61
C MET A 552 -0.61 -25.52 23.14
N ILE A 553 -0.86 -24.23 22.89
CA ILE A 553 -0.78 -23.58 21.58
C ILE A 553 -0.09 -22.21 21.71
N GLY A 554 0.18 -21.57 20.57
CA GLY A 554 0.74 -20.23 20.51
C GLY A 554 2.20 -20.19 20.09
N GLY A 555 2.66 -19.01 19.67
CA GLY A 555 4.01 -18.82 19.11
C GLY A 555 5.13 -18.98 20.14
N VAL A 556 4.86 -18.71 21.42
CA VAL A 556 5.85 -18.94 22.48
C VAL A 556 6.13 -20.43 22.64
N VAL A 557 5.08 -21.25 22.62
CA VAL A 557 5.18 -22.71 22.80
C VAL A 557 5.94 -23.37 21.64
N GLU A 558 5.79 -22.86 20.41
CA GLU A 558 6.55 -23.33 19.23
C GLU A 558 8.06 -23.22 19.43
N HIS A 559 8.53 -22.12 20.00
CA HIS A 559 9.95 -21.79 20.09
C HIS A 559 10.57 -22.02 21.47
N HIS A 560 9.73 -22.24 22.49
CA HIS A 560 10.16 -22.42 23.87
C HIS A 560 9.51 -23.65 24.51
N PRO A 561 9.76 -24.86 23.99
CA PRO A 561 9.10 -26.08 24.43
C PRO A 561 9.39 -26.46 25.88
N TYR A 562 10.49 -25.99 26.48
CA TYR A 562 10.81 -26.26 27.89
C TYR A 562 9.72 -25.75 28.87
N LEU A 563 8.89 -24.79 28.45
CA LEU A 563 7.72 -24.37 29.22
C LEU A 563 6.76 -25.53 29.51
N LYS A 564 6.62 -26.49 28.60
CA LYS A 564 5.79 -27.67 28.81
C LYS A 564 6.27 -28.45 30.03
N ASP A 565 7.58 -28.66 30.16
CA ASP A 565 8.14 -29.49 31.24
C ASP A 565 7.86 -28.86 32.61
N LEU A 566 8.08 -27.56 32.74
CA LEU A 566 7.76 -26.83 33.97
C LEU A 566 6.26 -26.81 34.29
N LEU A 567 5.40 -26.70 33.27
CA LEU A 567 3.95 -26.74 33.46
C LEU A 567 3.47 -28.15 33.82
N ASN A 568 4.07 -29.19 33.25
CA ASN A 568 3.80 -30.59 33.62
C ASN A 568 4.13 -30.84 35.09
N GLU A 569 5.29 -30.36 35.56
CA GLU A 569 5.68 -30.43 36.96
C GLU A 569 4.71 -29.66 37.87
N LYS A 570 4.38 -28.41 37.52
CA LYS A 570 3.51 -27.56 38.35
C LYS A 570 2.09 -28.07 38.46
N PHE A 571 1.53 -28.59 37.37
CA PHE A 571 0.15 -29.09 37.36
C PHE A 571 0.05 -30.59 37.66
N ASN A 572 1.19 -31.28 37.80
CA ASN A 572 1.27 -32.74 37.90
C ASN A 572 0.40 -33.44 36.85
N LYS A 573 0.60 -33.05 35.58
CA LYS A 573 -0.27 -33.44 34.46
C LYS A 573 0.55 -33.62 33.19
N ASP A 574 0.12 -34.54 32.33
CA ASP A 574 0.65 -34.65 30.97
C ASP A 574 -0.02 -33.61 30.06
N ILE A 575 0.66 -32.49 29.85
CA ILE A 575 0.25 -31.44 28.93
C ILE A 575 0.84 -31.72 27.55
N GLN A 576 0.00 -31.64 26.53
CA GLN A 576 0.38 -31.93 25.15
C GLN A 576 0.52 -30.63 24.34
N ILE A 577 1.55 -30.53 23.51
CA ILE A 577 1.68 -29.43 22.54
C ILE A 577 1.04 -29.91 21.24
N ILE A 578 0.11 -29.12 20.70
CA ILE A 578 -0.48 -29.40 19.38
C ILE A 578 0.57 -29.15 18.31
N GLU A 579 0.62 -30.00 17.27
CA GLU A 579 1.54 -29.81 16.15
C GLU A 579 1.39 -28.43 15.49
N HIS A 580 2.53 -27.77 15.25
CA HIS A 580 2.58 -26.38 14.76
C HIS A 580 1.75 -25.41 15.63
N PRO A 581 2.00 -25.35 16.95
CA PRO A 581 1.18 -24.60 17.90
C PRO A 581 1.01 -23.12 17.53
N GLN A 582 1.97 -22.50 16.84
CA GLN A 582 1.88 -21.11 16.38
C GLN A 582 0.71 -20.84 15.41
N TYR A 583 0.29 -21.84 14.64
CA TYR A 583 -0.71 -21.68 13.58
C TYR A 583 -2.11 -22.12 13.99
N VAL A 584 -2.29 -22.78 15.13
CA VAL A 584 -3.56 -23.42 15.53
C VAL A 584 -4.74 -22.45 15.48
N VAL A 585 -4.55 -21.21 15.91
CA VAL A 585 -5.62 -20.18 15.88
C VAL A 585 -6.00 -19.82 14.45
N SER A 586 -5.03 -19.55 13.56
CA SER A 586 -5.30 -19.28 12.14
C SER A 586 -5.89 -20.51 11.42
N PHE A 587 -5.48 -21.72 11.79
CA PHE A 587 -6.06 -22.96 11.28
C PHE A 587 -7.52 -23.11 11.71
N GLY A 588 -7.82 -22.88 12.99
CA GLY A 588 -9.18 -22.90 13.51
C GLY A 588 -10.07 -21.85 12.84
N ALA A 589 -9.55 -20.66 12.51
CA ALA A 589 -10.25 -19.69 11.68
C ALA A 589 -10.59 -20.25 10.28
N ALA A 590 -9.65 -20.94 9.63
CA ALA A 590 -9.90 -21.58 8.34
C ALA A 590 -11.00 -22.65 8.43
N ILE A 591 -11.02 -23.45 9.51
CA ILE A 591 -12.07 -24.45 9.78
C ILE A 591 -13.43 -23.77 10.03
N VAL A 592 -13.46 -22.66 10.77
CA VAL A 592 -14.68 -21.85 10.95
C VAL A 592 -15.20 -21.36 9.60
N ALA A 593 -14.31 -20.89 8.71
CA ALA A 593 -14.70 -20.46 7.37
C ALA A 593 -15.37 -21.61 6.60
N MET A 594 -14.74 -22.78 6.57
CA MET A 594 -15.30 -23.99 5.94
C MET A 594 -16.66 -24.39 6.51
N GLN A 595 -16.80 -24.42 7.84
CA GLN A 595 -18.06 -24.80 8.49
C GLN A 595 -19.19 -23.80 8.21
N ASN A 596 -18.90 -22.51 8.15
CA ASN A 596 -19.91 -21.48 7.85
C ASN A 596 -20.32 -21.52 6.39
N PHE A 597 -19.38 -21.67 5.47
CA PHE A 597 -19.68 -21.85 4.05
C PHE A 597 -20.63 -23.03 3.83
N ASN A 598 -20.33 -24.20 4.40
CA ASN A 598 -21.18 -25.40 4.29
C ASN A 598 -22.57 -25.22 4.91
N LYS A 599 -22.73 -24.39 5.95
CA LYS A 599 -24.04 -24.06 6.53
C LYS A 599 -24.84 -23.14 5.63
N VAL A 600 -24.20 -22.13 5.03
CA VAL A 600 -24.83 -21.19 4.10
C VAL A 600 -25.32 -21.94 2.86
N GLU A 601 -24.48 -22.78 2.23
CA GLU A 601 -24.86 -23.58 1.05
C GLU A 601 -26.05 -24.51 1.29
N LYS A 602 -26.06 -25.22 2.43
CA LYS A 602 -27.18 -26.09 2.82
C LYS A 602 -28.49 -25.32 3.03
N THR A 603 -28.41 -24.08 3.52
CA THR A 603 -29.59 -23.23 3.75
C THR A 603 -30.10 -22.60 2.45
N SER A 604 -29.23 -22.33 1.48
CA SER A 604 -29.61 -21.86 0.14
C SER A 604 -30.20 -22.99 -0.72
N ASN A 605 -29.69 -24.23 -0.63
CA ASN A 605 -30.23 -25.38 -1.35
C ASN A 605 -31.56 -25.88 -0.77
N SER A 606 -31.75 -25.84 0.56
CA SER A 606 -33.03 -26.22 1.18
C SER A 606 -34.18 -25.26 0.85
N LYS A 607 -33.88 -23.96 0.63
CA LYS A 607 -34.86 -22.96 0.13
C LYS A 607 -35.23 -23.16 -1.35
N PHE A 608 -34.39 -23.83 -2.13
CA PHE A 608 -34.69 -24.18 -3.53
C PHE A 608 -35.57 -25.44 -3.60
N GLU A 609 -35.32 -26.46 -2.77
CA GLU A 609 -36.15 -27.67 -2.71
C GLU A 609 -37.56 -27.41 -2.16
N THR A 610 -37.73 -26.48 -1.21
CA THR A 610 -39.07 -26.10 -0.71
C THR A 610 -39.92 -25.34 -1.73
N LYS A 611 -39.32 -24.76 -2.78
CA LYS A 611 -40.06 -24.08 -3.86
C LYS A 611 -40.51 -25.02 -4.99
N MET A 612 -39.97 -26.23 -5.09
CA MET A 612 -40.35 -27.20 -6.15
C MET A 612 -41.47 -28.17 -5.74
N ASN A 613 -41.89 -28.20 -4.48
CA ASN A 613 -42.90 -29.14 -3.97
C ASN A 613 -44.29 -28.53 -3.72
N HIS A 614 -44.62 -27.38 -4.30
CA HIS A 614 -46.01 -26.91 -4.31
C HIS A 614 -46.78 -27.56 -5.48
N PRO A 615 -47.89 -28.29 -5.23
CA PRO A 615 -48.72 -28.83 -6.29
C PRO A 615 -49.40 -27.67 -7.05
N PRO A 616 -49.68 -27.82 -8.35
CA PRO A 616 -50.41 -26.80 -9.09
C PRO A 616 -51.83 -26.71 -8.53
N TYR A 617 -52.22 -25.55 -8.03
CA TYR A 617 -53.62 -25.32 -7.67
C TYR A 617 -54.50 -25.33 -8.94
N PRO A 618 -55.71 -25.92 -8.87
CA PRO A 618 -56.58 -26.23 -10.00
C PRO A 618 -57.41 -24.99 -10.45
N PRO A 619 -58.21 -25.08 -11.53
CA PRO A 619 -58.44 -24.02 -12.51
C PRO A 619 -59.23 -22.80 -12.02
#